data_AF-A0A2A5SXC8-F1
#
_entry.id   AF-A0A2A5SXC8-F1
#
_cell.length_a   1.000
_cell.length_b   1.000
_cell.length_c   1.000
_cell.angle_alpha   90.00
_cell.angle_beta   90.00
_cell.angle_gamma   90.00
#
_symmetry.space_group_name_H-M   'P 1'
#
loop_
_entity.id
_entity.type
_entity.pdbx_description
1 polymer ?
#
loop_
_entity_poly.entity_id
_entity_poly.type
_entity_poly.pdbx_seq_one_letter_code
_entity_poly.pdbx_strand_id
1 'polypeptide(L)'
;MKLKKEIIFLISLGFLIILFGLTPKTKAAVLTGTIDSTGAITGVTGATYYNTNSWQDMIDTYKSVTPNAASKATVFFNVTANVPGNSVLNSGNAVSSGKSLSINGNNYTLYLDNDTTYTTAQSIGGSDGTARAFGSNGTVSADTTLTVKNATIVNNITSGIFQMKGNNAKATAVYENVTVSNGDGIYGAQPIRNDNGKVIFRGTNTFNILQNHNMNDISSAGADNQGEWIQGEAYTEVETGTTTLNQSWGNDQPFYVYYSNSGSTLQVDAGAAMVWNLNKTYTMYYDDGALLVVGALNWNINGSFVINGTVNTSSTYAGGWFMALNTLNSWNLNVG
;
A
#
# COMPACT_ATOMS: atom_id res chain seq x y z
N MET A 1 40.80 53.40 -7.76
CA MET A 1 39.38 53.58 -7.42
C MET A 1 38.43 52.47 -7.91
N LYS A 2 38.93 51.37 -8.51
CA LYS A 2 38.08 50.26 -9.02
C LYS A 2 37.78 49.16 -7.98
N LEU A 3 38.74 48.84 -7.11
CA LEU A 3 38.62 47.75 -6.12
C LEU A 3 37.46 47.92 -5.11
N LYS A 4 37.10 49.16 -4.76
CA LYS A 4 36.02 49.44 -3.79
C LYS A 4 34.61 49.18 -4.34
N LYS A 5 34.39 49.29 -5.65
CA LYS A 5 33.06 49.05 -6.25
C LYS A 5 32.75 47.56 -6.40
N GLU A 6 33.77 46.75 -6.70
CA GLU A 6 33.63 45.30 -6.90
C GLU A 6 33.34 44.56 -5.57
N ILE A 7 33.97 45.00 -4.47
CA ILE A 7 33.72 44.43 -3.14
C ILE A 7 32.29 44.76 -2.66
N ILE A 8 31.82 45.99 -2.88
CA ILE A 8 30.43 46.38 -2.52
C ILE A 8 29.42 45.58 -3.35
N PHE A 9 29.69 45.36 -4.64
CA PHE A 9 28.83 44.55 -5.50
C PHE A 9 28.75 43.08 -5.04
N LEU A 10 29.88 42.48 -4.66
CA LEU A 10 29.93 41.10 -4.15
C LEU A 10 29.21 40.93 -2.81
N ILE A 11 29.34 41.90 -1.89
CA ILE A 11 28.62 41.88 -0.60
C ILE A 11 27.11 42.03 -0.83
N SER A 12 26.70 42.90 -1.77
CA SER A 12 25.30 43.12 -2.12
C SER A 12 24.66 41.88 -2.75
N LEU A 13 25.41 41.18 -3.61
CA LEU A 13 24.95 39.95 -4.27
C LEU A 13 24.88 38.77 -3.30
N GLY A 14 25.84 38.65 -2.37
CA GLY A 14 25.79 37.66 -1.29
C GLY A 14 24.61 37.86 -0.34
N PHE A 15 24.29 39.12 -0.02
CA PHE A 15 23.10 39.43 0.79
C PHE A 15 21.80 39.13 0.04
N LEU A 16 21.74 39.38 -1.28
CA LEU A 16 20.59 39.02 -2.12
C LEU A 16 20.36 37.51 -2.19
N ILE A 17 21.43 36.71 -2.28
CA ILE A 17 21.33 35.23 -2.29
C ILE A 17 20.86 34.70 -0.94
N ILE A 18 21.20 35.35 0.17
CA ILE A 18 20.68 34.98 1.50
C ILE A 18 19.22 35.44 1.67
N LEU A 19 18.84 36.60 1.12
CA LEU A 19 17.47 37.14 1.20
C LEU A 19 16.47 36.41 0.28
N PHE A 20 16.92 35.91 -0.88
CA PHE A 20 16.06 35.27 -1.90
C PHE A 20 16.35 33.79 -2.13
N GLY A 21 17.49 33.25 -1.69
CA GLY A 21 17.88 31.84 -1.86
C GLY A 21 17.41 30.92 -0.74
N LEU A 22 16.75 31.45 0.28
CA LEU A 22 16.05 30.67 1.29
C LEU A 22 14.55 30.91 1.12
N THR A 23 13.95 30.30 0.10
CA THR A 23 12.52 29.95 0.22
C THR A 23 12.39 29.25 1.59
N PRO A 24 11.50 29.71 2.48
CA PRO A 24 11.26 28.99 3.71
C PRO A 24 10.92 27.56 3.28
N LYS A 25 11.74 26.58 3.67
CA LYS A 25 11.22 25.23 3.79
C LYS A 25 10.14 25.38 4.85
N THR A 26 8.89 25.58 4.43
CA THR A 26 7.73 25.51 5.31
C THR A 26 7.88 24.19 6.03
N LYS A 27 8.34 24.22 7.28
CA LYS A 27 8.29 23.05 8.14
C LYS A 27 6.83 22.67 8.17
N ALA A 28 6.51 21.51 7.63
CA ALA A 28 5.15 21.03 7.59
C ALA A 28 4.56 21.02 9.01
N ALA A 29 3.27 21.34 9.07
CA ALA A 29 2.60 21.59 10.32
C ALA A 29 2.05 20.27 10.85
N VAL A 30 2.41 19.91 12.07
CA VAL A 30 1.64 18.92 12.82
C VAL A 30 0.20 19.42 12.88
N LEU A 31 -0.73 18.63 12.35
CA LEU A 31 -2.11 19.04 12.21
C LEU A 31 -2.75 19.25 13.58
N THR A 32 -3.64 20.24 13.66
CA THR A 32 -4.46 20.45 14.86
C THR A 32 -5.59 19.44 14.88
N GLY A 33 -5.68 18.66 15.96
CA GLY A 33 -6.69 17.63 16.13
C GLY A 33 -8.07 18.20 16.48
N THR A 34 -9.12 17.51 16.04
CA THR A 34 -10.52 17.79 16.38
C THR A 34 -11.14 16.58 17.08
N ILE A 35 -11.93 16.81 18.13
CA ILE A 35 -12.64 15.72 18.83
C ILE A 35 -13.88 15.31 18.03
N ASP A 36 -13.98 14.03 17.71
CA ASP A 36 -15.17 13.41 17.13
C ASP A 36 -16.19 13.12 18.24
N SER A 37 -17.08 14.09 18.51
CA SER A 37 -18.05 14.00 19.61
C SER A 37 -19.14 12.95 19.39
N THR A 38 -19.34 12.47 18.16
CA THR A 38 -20.38 11.51 17.81
C THR A 38 -19.84 10.17 17.31
N GLY A 39 -18.53 10.09 17.02
CA GLY A 39 -17.92 8.94 16.35
C GLY A 39 -18.21 8.87 14.85
N ALA A 40 -18.73 9.95 14.24
CA ALA A 40 -19.18 9.90 12.84
C ALA A 40 -18.03 9.80 11.84
N ILE A 41 -16.84 10.30 12.18
CA ILE A 41 -15.67 10.31 11.30
C ILE A 41 -14.77 9.11 11.61
N THR A 42 -14.52 8.88 12.89
CA THR A 42 -13.57 7.89 13.39
C THR A 42 -14.20 6.52 13.64
N GLY A 43 -15.53 6.46 13.80
CA GLY A 43 -16.24 5.30 14.35
C GLY A 43 -16.15 5.21 15.88
N VAL A 44 -15.51 6.18 16.55
CA VAL A 44 -15.23 6.12 18.00
C VAL A 44 -15.52 7.48 18.64
N THR A 45 -16.56 7.54 19.46
CA THR A 45 -16.91 8.75 20.22
C THR A 45 -15.76 9.20 21.12
N GLY A 46 -15.40 10.49 21.03
CA GLY A 46 -14.34 11.13 21.81
C GLY A 46 -12.93 10.97 21.22
N ALA A 47 -12.77 10.20 20.13
CA ALA A 47 -11.49 10.09 19.44
C ALA A 47 -11.09 11.42 18.80
N THR A 48 -9.78 11.68 18.70
CA THR A 48 -9.25 12.82 17.96
C THR A 48 -8.98 12.44 16.51
N TYR A 49 -9.42 13.26 15.56
CA TYR A 49 -9.08 13.15 14.14
C TYR A 49 -8.40 14.41 13.61
N TYR A 50 -7.71 14.25 12.47
CA TYR A 50 -6.91 15.29 11.84
C TYR A 50 -7.33 15.46 10.38
N ASN A 51 -7.84 16.65 10.03
CA ASN A 51 -8.19 16.99 8.66
C ASN A 51 -6.95 17.20 7.82
N THR A 52 -6.91 16.63 6.63
CA THR A 52 -5.74 16.69 5.75
C THR A 52 -6.11 16.60 4.27
N ASN A 53 -5.23 17.09 3.42
CA ASN A 53 -5.19 16.85 1.99
C ASN A 53 -3.74 16.68 1.49
N SER A 54 -2.81 16.32 2.39
CA SER A 54 -1.37 16.28 2.12
C SER A 54 -0.71 15.09 2.80
N TRP A 55 0.12 14.35 2.06
CA TRP A 55 0.92 13.26 2.61
C TRP A 55 1.90 13.73 3.67
N GLN A 56 2.54 14.88 3.46
CA GLN A 56 3.53 15.41 4.39
C GLN A 56 2.88 15.68 5.77
N ASP A 57 1.70 16.30 5.77
CA ASP A 57 0.98 16.60 7.01
C ASP A 57 0.51 15.33 7.71
N MET A 58 0.05 14.31 6.97
CA MET A 58 -0.29 13.00 7.54
C MET A 58 0.92 12.37 8.23
N ILE A 59 2.06 12.35 7.55
CA ILE A 59 3.28 11.70 8.02
C ILE A 59 3.85 12.41 9.26
N ASP A 60 3.93 13.74 9.23
CA ASP A 60 4.45 14.52 10.35
C ASP A 60 3.52 14.43 11.57
N THR A 61 2.21 14.49 11.33
CA THR A 61 1.22 14.29 12.39
C THR A 61 1.32 12.89 12.98
N TYR A 62 1.41 11.85 12.14
CA TYR A 62 1.59 10.47 12.63
C TYR A 62 2.86 10.33 13.45
N LYS A 63 3.98 10.97 13.07
CA LYS A 63 5.24 10.91 13.82
C LYS A 63 5.14 11.64 15.17
N SER A 64 4.47 12.79 15.22
CA SER A 64 4.49 13.67 16.38
C SER A 64 3.39 13.43 17.41
N VAL A 65 2.21 12.98 17.00
CA VAL A 65 1.03 12.88 17.88
C VAL A 65 1.07 11.62 18.74
N THR A 66 0.78 11.75 20.03
CA THR A 66 0.38 10.62 20.88
C THR A 66 -1.16 10.56 20.93
N PRO A 67 -1.81 9.49 20.43
CA PRO A 67 -3.26 9.38 20.47
C PRO A 67 -3.80 9.47 21.90
N ASN A 68 -4.96 10.12 22.06
CA ASN A 68 -5.64 10.15 23.36
C ASN A 68 -6.21 8.75 23.71
N ALA A 69 -6.67 8.58 24.95
CA ALA A 69 -7.21 7.29 25.41
C ALA A 69 -8.42 6.82 24.57
N ALA A 70 -9.32 7.73 24.19
CA ALA A 70 -10.49 7.40 23.37
C ALA A 70 -10.10 6.91 21.97
N SER A 71 -9.00 7.43 21.42
CA SER A 71 -8.45 7.03 20.12
C SER A 71 -7.77 5.65 20.13
N LYS A 72 -7.63 4.97 21.27
CA LYS A 72 -7.09 3.59 21.37
C LYS A 72 -5.81 3.38 20.56
N ALA A 73 -4.80 4.22 20.82
CA ALA A 73 -3.50 4.21 20.12
C ALA A 73 -3.57 4.43 18.59
N THR A 74 -4.69 4.92 18.06
CA THR A 74 -4.89 5.17 16.62
C THR A 74 -4.83 6.65 16.29
N VAL A 75 -4.06 7.02 15.26
CA VAL A 75 -4.13 8.35 14.64
C VAL A 75 -5.16 8.32 13.52
N PHE A 76 -6.23 9.12 13.63
CA PHE A 76 -7.30 9.18 12.63
C PHE A 76 -7.09 10.36 11.68
N PHE A 77 -6.95 10.09 10.39
CA PHE A 77 -6.93 11.09 9.34
C PHE A 77 -8.28 11.16 8.65
N ASN A 78 -8.76 12.39 8.44
CA ASN A 78 -9.96 12.69 7.69
C ASN A 78 -9.59 13.49 6.44
N VAL A 79 -9.71 12.86 5.27
CA VAL A 79 -9.29 13.46 4.02
C VAL A 79 -10.36 14.46 3.55
N THR A 80 -9.94 15.68 3.21
CA THR A 80 -10.84 16.80 2.91
C THR A 80 -10.84 17.22 1.45
N ALA A 81 -9.86 16.75 0.68
CA ALA A 81 -9.75 16.90 -0.77
C ALA A 81 -8.82 15.80 -1.31
N ASN A 82 -8.69 15.68 -2.64
CA ASN A 82 -7.68 14.82 -3.24
C ASN A 82 -6.29 15.10 -2.67
N VAL A 83 -5.54 14.05 -2.38
CA VAL A 83 -4.18 14.12 -1.83
C VAL A 83 -3.20 13.90 -2.97
N PRO A 84 -2.53 14.96 -3.48
CA PRO A 84 -1.58 14.82 -4.58
C PRO A 84 -0.35 14.01 -4.16
N GLY A 85 0.43 13.56 -5.14
CA GLY A 85 1.70 12.89 -4.88
C GLY A 85 2.65 13.77 -4.07
N ASN A 86 3.60 13.15 -3.38
CA ASN A 86 4.60 13.87 -2.61
C ASN A 86 5.86 13.03 -2.42
N SER A 87 7.01 13.65 -2.65
CA SER A 87 8.33 13.05 -2.42
C SER A 87 8.54 12.39 -1.05
N VAL A 88 7.82 12.81 0.00
CA VAL A 88 7.88 12.20 1.34
C VAL A 88 7.45 10.72 1.36
N LEU A 89 6.68 10.28 0.36
CA LEU A 89 6.30 8.87 0.22
C LEU A 89 7.49 7.96 -0.10
N ASN A 90 8.59 8.53 -0.63
CA ASN A 90 9.78 7.78 -1.02
C ASN A 90 10.75 7.51 0.14
N SER A 91 10.58 8.20 1.26
CA SER A 91 11.51 8.08 2.38
C SER A 91 11.20 6.92 3.33
N GLY A 92 10.09 6.20 3.14
CA GLY A 92 9.66 5.13 4.04
C GLY A 92 9.34 5.63 5.43
N ASN A 93 8.06 5.89 5.70
CA ASN A 93 7.67 6.47 6.97
C ASN A 93 7.38 5.36 7.96
N ALA A 94 8.39 5.11 8.80
CA ALA A 94 8.40 4.06 9.81
C ALA A 94 7.10 4.03 10.64
N VAL A 95 6.38 2.92 10.51
CA VAL A 95 5.24 2.61 11.38
C VAL A 95 5.77 2.25 12.76
N SER A 96 5.23 2.89 13.79
CA SER A 96 5.61 2.64 15.18
C SER A 96 4.81 1.47 15.74
N SER A 97 5.51 0.48 16.30
CA SER A 97 4.88 -0.69 16.93
C SER A 97 3.88 -0.27 18.01
N GLY A 98 2.66 -0.82 17.96
CA GLY A 98 1.55 -0.50 18.86
C GLY A 98 0.84 0.82 18.56
N LYS A 99 1.23 1.55 17.50
CA LYS A 99 0.61 2.81 17.09
C LYS A 99 -0.07 2.66 15.74
N SER A 100 -1.39 2.54 15.81
CA SER A 100 -2.27 2.36 14.66
C SER A 100 -2.54 3.68 13.92
N LEU A 101 -3.02 3.58 12.68
CA LEU A 101 -3.57 4.72 11.95
C LEU A 101 -4.81 4.31 11.15
N SER A 102 -5.70 5.27 10.91
CA SER A 102 -6.87 5.09 10.06
C SER A 102 -7.02 6.30 9.14
N ILE A 103 -7.04 6.07 7.83
CA ILE A 103 -7.26 7.10 6.81
C ILE A 103 -8.68 6.94 6.28
N ASN A 104 -9.56 7.87 6.64
CA ASN A 104 -10.86 8.00 6.00
C ASN A 104 -10.73 8.91 4.77
N GLY A 105 -10.79 8.30 3.59
CA GLY A 105 -10.62 8.97 2.30
C GLY A 105 -11.78 9.89 1.90
N ASN A 106 -12.97 9.74 2.50
CA ASN A 106 -14.18 10.49 2.13
C ASN A 106 -14.47 10.52 0.62
N ASN A 107 -14.20 9.41 -0.05
CA ASN A 107 -14.31 9.21 -1.50
C ASN A 107 -13.37 10.09 -2.35
N TYR A 108 -12.38 10.75 -1.73
CA TYR A 108 -11.32 11.44 -2.45
C TYR A 108 -10.26 10.46 -2.95
N THR A 109 -9.46 10.96 -3.89
CA THR A 109 -8.33 10.22 -4.47
C THR A 109 -7.04 10.49 -3.71
N LEU A 110 -6.31 9.41 -3.40
CA LEU A 110 -4.99 9.41 -2.81
C LEU A 110 -3.97 9.00 -3.89
N TYR A 111 -3.13 9.93 -4.32
CA TYR A 111 -2.09 9.66 -5.31
C TYR A 111 -0.81 9.23 -4.60
N LEU A 112 -0.47 7.94 -4.68
CA LEU A 112 0.80 7.43 -4.19
C LEU A 112 1.85 7.61 -5.28
N ASP A 113 2.32 8.84 -5.42
CA ASP A 113 3.23 9.31 -6.46
C ASP A 113 4.21 10.35 -5.84
N ASN A 114 5.22 10.81 -6.57
CA ASN A 114 6.07 11.93 -6.20
C ASN A 114 5.55 13.28 -6.77
N ASP A 115 4.66 13.26 -7.76
CA ASP A 115 4.16 14.46 -8.44
C ASP A 115 3.07 15.17 -7.62
N THR A 116 3.41 16.36 -7.11
CA THR A 116 2.53 17.22 -6.31
C THR A 116 1.41 17.88 -7.10
N THR A 117 1.41 17.74 -8.43
CA THR A 117 0.38 18.26 -9.34
C THR A 117 -0.38 17.18 -10.09
N TYR A 118 0.06 15.92 -9.96
CA TYR A 118 -0.45 14.73 -10.65
C TYR A 118 -0.80 15.00 -12.13
N THR A 119 0.19 15.49 -12.88
CA THR A 119 0.06 15.78 -14.31
C THR A 119 0.48 14.59 -15.16
N THR A 120 1.48 13.84 -14.70
CA THR A 120 1.97 12.63 -15.35
C THR A 120 2.32 11.63 -14.26
N ALA A 121 1.81 10.41 -14.35
CA ALA A 121 2.19 9.33 -13.46
C ALA A 121 3.72 9.13 -13.52
N GLN A 122 4.41 9.30 -12.40
CA GLN A 122 5.83 8.96 -12.28
C GLN A 122 6.02 7.70 -11.46
N SER A 123 6.25 6.58 -12.16
CA SER A 123 6.52 5.35 -11.44
C SER A 123 7.77 5.50 -10.58
N ILE A 124 7.63 5.09 -9.33
CA ILE A 124 8.73 5.01 -8.39
C ILE A 124 9.02 3.54 -8.17
N GLY A 125 9.62 2.94 -9.20
CA GLY A 125 10.30 1.66 -9.09
C GLY A 125 11.41 1.76 -8.04
N GLY A 126 11.48 0.77 -7.16
CA GLY A 126 12.61 0.60 -6.25
C GLY A 126 12.94 -0.87 -6.19
N SER A 127 14.24 -1.17 -6.13
CA SER A 127 14.70 -2.50 -5.74
C SER A 127 14.02 -2.89 -4.44
N ASP A 128 13.58 -4.15 -4.38
CA ASP A 128 12.95 -4.80 -3.25
C ASP A 128 13.60 -4.40 -1.90
N GLY A 129 13.07 -3.40 -1.16
CA GLY A 129 13.65 -3.01 0.13
C GLY A 129 13.50 -1.58 0.62
N THR A 130 13.13 -0.58 -0.18
CA THR A 130 12.82 0.75 0.39
C THR A 130 11.40 0.76 0.91
N ALA A 131 11.22 1.04 2.21
CA ALA A 131 9.89 1.30 2.75
C ALA A 131 9.27 2.50 2.02
N ARG A 132 7.98 2.43 1.71
CA ARG A 132 7.25 3.55 1.08
C ARG A 132 5.97 3.87 1.84
N ALA A 133 5.47 5.09 1.62
CA ALA A 133 4.30 5.62 2.30
C ALA A 133 4.39 5.37 3.81
N PHE A 134 3.45 4.64 4.41
CA PHE A 134 3.55 4.12 5.77
C PHE A 134 4.11 2.70 5.74
N GLY A 135 5.41 2.57 6.00
CA GLY A 135 6.12 1.32 5.80
C GLY A 135 7.03 0.96 6.96
N SER A 136 7.34 -0.32 7.11
CA SER A 136 8.37 -0.82 8.01
C SER A 136 9.09 -2.01 7.41
N ASN A 137 10.41 -2.03 7.56
CA ASN A 137 11.27 -3.20 7.35
C ASN A 137 11.75 -3.82 8.69
N GLY A 138 11.24 -3.29 9.81
CA GLY A 138 11.63 -3.65 11.17
C GLY A 138 10.49 -4.29 11.95
N THR A 139 10.66 -4.38 13.27
CA THR A 139 9.67 -4.99 14.15
C THR A 139 8.43 -4.11 14.32
N VAL A 140 7.26 -4.65 13.95
CA VAL A 140 5.95 -4.04 14.20
C VAL A 140 5.05 -5.10 14.82
N SER A 141 4.49 -4.83 16.00
CA SER A 141 3.65 -5.80 16.72
C SER A 141 2.32 -6.05 16.01
N ALA A 142 1.73 -7.21 16.29
CA ALA A 142 0.41 -7.61 15.81
C ALA A 142 -0.74 -6.73 16.32
N ASP A 143 -0.51 -5.98 17.41
CA ASP A 143 -1.48 -5.02 17.94
C ASP A 143 -1.56 -3.71 17.12
N THR A 144 -0.72 -3.57 16.08
CA THR A 144 -0.71 -2.41 15.19
C THR A 144 -1.67 -2.64 14.03
N THR A 145 -2.62 -1.72 13.82
CA THR A 145 -3.56 -1.76 12.69
C THR A 145 -3.43 -0.51 11.83
N LEU A 146 -3.31 -0.68 10.52
CA LEU A 146 -3.29 0.39 9.53
C LEU A 146 -4.52 0.25 8.65
N THR A 147 -5.39 1.24 8.64
CA THR A 147 -6.64 1.18 7.89
C THR A 147 -6.69 2.30 6.84
N VAL A 148 -7.14 1.97 5.64
CA VAL A 148 -7.60 2.94 4.66
C VAL A 148 -9.03 2.60 4.26
N LYS A 149 -9.91 3.60 4.28
CA LYS A 149 -11.33 3.40 3.99
C LYS A 149 -11.94 4.49 3.13
N ASN A 150 -12.96 4.15 2.34
CA ASN A 150 -13.73 5.07 1.50
C ASN A 150 -12.80 5.94 0.63
N ALA A 151 -11.93 5.31 -0.17
CA ALA A 151 -10.89 6.02 -0.91
C ALA A 151 -10.72 5.45 -2.31
N THR A 152 -10.39 6.34 -3.26
CA THR A 152 -9.73 5.90 -4.50
C THR A 152 -8.23 6.06 -4.31
N ILE A 153 -7.43 5.06 -4.67
CA ILE A 153 -5.98 5.08 -4.57
C ILE A 153 -5.43 4.90 -5.98
N VAL A 154 -4.64 5.87 -6.43
CA VAL A 154 -3.83 5.68 -7.63
C VAL A 154 -2.42 5.37 -7.17
N ASN A 155 -2.01 4.12 -7.35
CA ASN A 155 -0.76 3.59 -6.88
C ASN A 155 0.31 3.72 -7.96
N ASN A 156 1.41 4.40 -7.65
CA ASN A 156 2.55 4.51 -8.55
C ASN A 156 3.88 4.19 -7.86
N ILE A 157 3.78 3.47 -6.75
CA ILE A 157 4.89 3.02 -5.92
C ILE A 157 4.80 1.52 -5.73
N THR A 158 5.95 0.89 -5.55
CA THR A 158 6.00 -0.50 -5.07
C THR A 158 5.48 -0.59 -3.63
N SER A 159 4.87 -1.72 -3.28
CA SER A 159 4.45 -2.08 -1.91
C SER A 159 3.32 -1.22 -1.31
N GLY A 160 2.74 -0.31 -2.10
CA GLY A 160 1.52 0.40 -1.78
C GLY A 160 1.57 1.34 -0.58
N ILE A 161 0.37 1.67 -0.07
CA ILE A 161 0.20 2.63 1.03
C ILE A 161 0.70 2.10 2.38
N PHE A 162 0.58 0.79 2.58
CA PHE A 162 1.00 0.07 3.77
C PHE A 162 1.98 -1.03 3.39
N GLN A 163 3.24 -0.85 3.80
CA GLN A 163 4.30 -1.82 3.52
C GLN A 163 4.80 -2.45 4.82
N MET A 164 4.56 -3.75 4.99
CA MET A 164 5.10 -4.54 6.10
C MET A 164 6.07 -5.60 5.57
N LYS A 165 7.36 -5.28 5.59
CA LYS A 165 8.42 -6.16 5.11
C LYS A 165 9.20 -6.78 6.28
N GLY A 166 9.53 -8.05 6.15
CA GLY A 166 10.39 -8.80 7.06
C GLY A 166 9.64 -9.58 8.15
N ASN A 167 10.35 -10.55 8.73
CA ASN A 167 9.81 -11.57 9.65
C ASN A 167 9.08 -11.03 10.89
N ASN A 168 9.40 -9.81 11.31
CA ASN A 168 8.86 -9.20 12.52
C ASN A 168 7.87 -8.07 12.25
N ALA A 169 7.51 -7.80 10.99
CA ALA A 169 6.48 -6.83 10.64
C ALA A 169 5.10 -7.50 10.61
N LYS A 170 4.43 -7.53 11.76
CA LYS A 170 3.20 -8.32 12.00
C LYS A 170 1.91 -7.49 12.02
N ALA A 171 1.94 -6.26 11.52
CA ALA A 171 0.78 -5.37 11.56
C ALA A 171 -0.40 -5.91 10.74
N THR A 172 -1.61 -5.48 11.09
CA THR A 172 -2.81 -5.71 10.29
C THR A 172 -3.05 -4.53 9.37
N ALA A 173 -3.04 -4.75 8.06
CA ALA A 173 -3.48 -3.80 7.05
C ALA A 173 -4.97 -4.05 6.73
N VAL A 174 -5.79 -3.01 6.79
CA VAL A 174 -7.23 -3.08 6.51
C VAL A 174 -7.57 -2.16 5.35
N TYR A 175 -8.26 -2.71 4.36
CA TYR A 175 -8.83 -1.99 3.22
C TYR A 175 -10.35 -2.10 3.25
N GLU A 176 -11.04 -0.97 3.32
CA GLU A 176 -12.50 -0.93 3.42
C GLU A 176 -13.12 0.04 2.41
N ASN A 177 -13.97 -0.46 1.51
CA ASN A 177 -14.58 0.36 0.46
C ASN A 177 -13.54 1.16 -0.36
N VAL A 178 -12.48 0.48 -0.82
CA VAL A 178 -11.43 1.12 -1.63
C VAL A 178 -11.47 0.72 -3.09
N THR A 179 -11.11 1.64 -3.97
CA THR A 179 -10.73 1.34 -5.36
C THR A 179 -9.27 1.67 -5.54
N VAL A 180 -8.47 0.72 -5.99
CA VAL A 180 -7.04 0.90 -6.26
C VAL A 180 -6.78 0.67 -7.73
N SER A 181 -6.01 1.55 -8.36
CA SER A 181 -5.51 1.37 -9.73
C SER A 181 -4.04 1.72 -9.81
N ASN A 182 -3.28 1.03 -10.65
CA ASN A 182 -1.94 1.51 -11.00
C ASN A 182 -2.03 2.85 -11.77
N GLY A 183 -1.09 3.75 -11.50
CA GLY A 183 -0.99 5.05 -12.18
C GLY A 183 -0.15 4.99 -13.44
N ASP A 184 1.02 4.33 -13.38
CA ASP A 184 1.84 4.03 -14.54
C ASP A 184 1.41 2.70 -15.18
N GLY A 185 1.51 2.63 -16.50
CA GLY A 185 1.04 1.47 -17.27
C GLY A 185 1.94 0.23 -17.16
N ILE A 186 3.19 0.36 -16.72
CA ILE A 186 4.19 -0.71 -16.80
C ILE A 186 5.06 -0.87 -15.54
N TYR A 187 4.98 0.03 -14.56
CA TYR A 187 5.76 -0.02 -13.31
C TYR A 187 4.93 0.40 -12.08
N GLY A 188 5.41 0.10 -10.87
CA GLY A 188 4.90 0.67 -9.61
C GLY A 188 3.44 0.36 -9.29
N ALA A 189 2.93 -0.78 -9.75
CA ALA A 189 1.53 -1.16 -9.66
C ALA A 189 1.16 -1.92 -8.37
N GLN A 190 2.13 -2.55 -7.70
CA GLN A 190 1.95 -3.41 -6.52
C GLN A 190 1.33 -2.63 -5.34
N PRO A 191 0.06 -2.88 -4.99
CA PRO A 191 -0.65 -2.07 -4.01
C PRO A 191 -0.52 -2.58 -2.57
N ILE A 192 -0.03 -3.80 -2.34
CA ILE A 192 0.02 -4.40 -1.01
C ILE A 192 1.32 -5.16 -0.82
N ARG A 193 2.00 -4.89 0.30
CA ARG A 193 3.06 -5.74 0.81
C ARG A 193 2.88 -6.09 2.28
N ASN A 194 2.80 -7.38 2.60
CA ASN A 194 2.67 -7.84 3.99
C ASN A 194 3.27 -9.24 4.23
N ASP A 195 4.57 -9.29 4.53
CA ASP A 195 5.31 -10.55 4.62
C ASP A 195 4.82 -11.46 5.77
N ASN A 196 4.48 -10.90 6.95
CA ASN A 196 4.20 -11.69 8.17
C ASN A 196 3.05 -11.17 9.04
N GLY A 197 2.31 -10.15 8.58
CA GLY A 197 1.11 -9.62 9.23
C GLY A 197 -0.18 -10.15 8.62
N LYS A 198 -1.24 -9.35 8.69
CA LYS A 198 -2.55 -9.67 8.11
C LYS A 198 -2.99 -8.62 7.10
N VAL A 199 -3.65 -9.04 6.04
CA VAL A 199 -4.37 -8.18 5.10
C VAL A 199 -5.86 -8.51 5.21
N ILE A 200 -6.67 -7.54 5.61
CA ILE A 200 -8.12 -7.71 5.81
C ILE A 200 -8.87 -6.79 4.86
N PHE A 201 -9.86 -7.35 4.17
CA PHE A 201 -10.77 -6.63 3.31
C PHE A 201 -12.18 -6.58 3.90
N ARG A 202 -12.79 -5.39 3.86
CA ARG A 202 -14.16 -5.14 4.32
C ARG A 202 -14.95 -4.35 3.28
N GLY A 203 -16.27 -4.54 3.23
CA GLY A 203 -17.12 -3.81 2.30
C GLY A 203 -16.79 -4.09 0.83
N THR A 204 -16.83 -3.08 -0.04
CA THR A 204 -16.63 -3.28 -1.49
C THR A 204 -15.27 -2.77 -1.94
N ASN A 205 -14.32 -3.67 -2.21
CA ASN A 205 -12.97 -3.33 -2.64
C ASN A 205 -12.74 -3.73 -4.10
N THR A 206 -12.05 -2.89 -4.86
CA THR A 206 -11.64 -3.19 -6.24
C THR A 206 -10.17 -2.86 -6.43
N PHE A 207 -9.39 -3.80 -6.95
CA PHE A 207 -7.99 -3.63 -7.31
C PHE A 207 -7.85 -3.83 -8.82
N ASN A 208 -7.40 -2.79 -9.52
CA ASN A 208 -7.12 -2.79 -10.95
C ASN A 208 -5.62 -2.72 -11.14
N ILE A 209 -5.00 -3.87 -11.42
CA ILE A 209 -3.56 -3.98 -11.66
C ILE A 209 -3.37 -4.38 -13.11
N LEU A 210 -3.46 -3.36 -13.95
CA LEU A 210 -3.68 -3.53 -15.37
C LEU A 210 -2.48 -2.97 -16.12
N GLN A 211 -1.75 -3.85 -16.80
CA GLN A 211 -0.72 -3.42 -17.70
C GLN A 211 -1.34 -2.58 -18.82
N ASN A 212 -0.70 -1.45 -19.12
CA ASN A 212 -1.20 -0.43 -20.03
C ASN A 212 -2.63 0.04 -19.71
N HIS A 213 -3.07 -0.10 -18.45
CA HIS A 213 -4.43 0.18 -18.00
C HIS A 213 -5.51 -0.63 -18.76
N ASN A 214 -5.18 -1.81 -19.26
CA ASN A 214 -6.06 -2.61 -20.10
C ASN A 214 -6.15 -4.06 -19.60
N MET A 215 -7.34 -4.47 -19.18
CA MET A 215 -7.60 -5.85 -18.74
C MET A 215 -7.35 -6.90 -19.83
N ASN A 216 -7.48 -6.53 -21.11
CA ASN A 216 -7.25 -7.42 -22.23
C ASN A 216 -5.83 -7.30 -22.81
N ASP A 217 -4.91 -6.64 -22.10
CA ASP A 217 -3.54 -6.49 -22.57
C ASP A 217 -2.88 -7.87 -22.74
N ILE A 218 -2.30 -8.09 -23.92
CA ILE A 218 -1.52 -9.28 -24.24
C ILE A 218 -0.11 -8.92 -24.75
N SER A 219 0.32 -7.67 -24.56
CA SER A 219 1.60 -7.14 -25.03
C SER A 219 2.78 -7.61 -24.15
N SER A 220 4.01 -7.21 -24.49
CA SER A 220 5.22 -7.58 -23.72
C SER A 220 5.03 -7.28 -22.24
N ALA A 221 5.31 -8.24 -21.36
CA ALA A 221 4.97 -8.16 -19.94
C ALA A 221 5.52 -6.91 -19.24
N GLY A 222 4.71 -6.32 -18.34
CA GLY A 222 5.07 -5.20 -17.47
C GLY A 222 6.28 -5.52 -16.61
N ALA A 223 6.82 -4.54 -15.91
CA ALA A 223 8.02 -4.78 -15.12
C ALA A 223 7.81 -5.86 -14.06
N ASP A 224 8.78 -6.76 -13.95
CA ASP A 224 8.80 -7.85 -12.96
C ASP A 224 8.90 -7.30 -11.53
N ASN A 225 8.21 -7.95 -10.60
CA ASN A 225 8.07 -7.55 -9.19
C ASN A 225 7.47 -6.15 -9.01
N GLN A 226 6.52 -5.78 -9.88
CA GLN A 226 5.87 -4.47 -9.83
C GLN A 226 4.36 -4.54 -9.93
N GLY A 227 3.79 -5.67 -10.33
CA GLY A 227 2.37 -5.85 -10.61
C GLY A 227 1.70 -6.95 -9.81
N GLU A 228 2.28 -7.40 -8.71
CA GLU A 228 1.62 -8.35 -7.82
C GLU A 228 0.45 -7.66 -7.11
N TRP A 229 -0.66 -8.37 -6.90
CA TRP A 229 -1.72 -7.82 -6.05
C TRP A 229 -1.28 -7.76 -4.60
N ILE A 230 -0.77 -8.88 -4.09
CA ILE A 230 -0.22 -8.97 -2.75
C ILE A 230 1.15 -9.66 -2.84
N GLN A 231 2.18 -8.97 -2.36
CA GLN A 231 3.51 -9.53 -2.14
C GLN A 231 3.78 -9.72 -0.65
N GLY A 232 4.21 -10.92 -0.28
CA GLY A 232 4.22 -11.31 1.12
C GLY A 232 2.78 -11.56 1.58
N GLU A 233 2.52 -12.76 2.09
CA GLU A 233 1.14 -13.17 2.34
C GLU A 233 1.05 -14.24 3.43
N ALA A 234 1.39 -13.88 4.67
CA ALA A 234 1.13 -14.81 5.77
C ALA A 234 -0.39 -15.03 5.97
N TYR A 235 -1.20 -13.99 5.79
CA TYR A 235 -2.63 -14.06 6.03
C TYR A 235 -3.42 -12.99 5.25
N THR A 236 -4.35 -13.43 4.41
CA THR A 236 -5.31 -12.60 3.66
C THR A 236 -6.72 -13.03 4.00
N GLU A 237 -7.61 -12.07 4.29
CA GLU A 237 -9.00 -12.35 4.67
C GLU A 237 -9.97 -11.36 4.01
N VAL A 238 -11.02 -11.87 3.38
CA VAL A 238 -12.20 -11.08 3.04
C VAL A 238 -13.25 -11.35 4.12
N GLU A 239 -13.35 -10.42 5.06
CA GLU A 239 -14.18 -10.54 6.26
C GLU A 239 -15.65 -10.21 5.92
N THR A 240 -15.88 -9.19 5.09
CA THR A 240 -17.23 -8.78 4.68
C THR A 240 -17.26 -8.22 3.27
N GLY A 241 -18.42 -8.28 2.62
CA GLY A 241 -18.66 -7.64 1.33
C GLY A 241 -17.98 -8.36 0.16
N THR A 242 -17.41 -7.61 -0.77
CA THR A 242 -16.80 -8.15 -1.99
C THR A 242 -15.46 -7.49 -2.28
N THR A 243 -14.42 -8.30 -2.49
CA THR A 243 -13.12 -7.85 -2.98
C THR A 243 -12.89 -8.40 -4.39
N THR A 244 -12.77 -7.48 -5.35
CA THR A 244 -12.51 -7.80 -6.75
C THR A 244 -11.06 -7.45 -7.11
N LEU A 245 -10.35 -8.39 -7.71
CA LEU A 245 -9.07 -8.17 -8.39
C LEU A 245 -9.30 -8.26 -9.90
N ASN A 246 -8.91 -7.22 -10.63
CA ASN A 246 -8.76 -7.23 -12.08
C ASN A 246 -7.27 -7.13 -12.37
N GLN A 247 -6.67 -8.17 -12.94
CA GLN A 247 -5.23 -8.20 -13.17
C GLN A 247 -4.87 -8.65 -14.58
N SER A 248 -4.02 -7.84 -15.21
CA SER A 248 -3.40 -8.15 -16.50
C SER A 248 -1.92 -7.77 -16.52
N TRP A 249 -1.09 -8.49 -15.76
CA TRP A 249 0.33 -8.18 -15.64
C TRP A 249 1.20 -9.40 -15.94
N GLY A 250 1.82 -9.44 -17.13
CA GLY A 250 2.43 -10.67 -17.65
C GLY A 250 3.56 -11.29 -16.82
N ASN A 251 4.29 -10.47 -16.05
CA ASN A 251 5.43 -10.90 -15.24
C ASN A 251 5.08 -11.08 -13.76
N ASP A 252 3.84 -10.77 -13.34
CA ASP A 252 3.47 -10.81 -11.94
C ASP A 252 2.15 -11.54 -11.70
N GLN A 253 2.00 -11.98 -10.47
CA GLN A 253 0.97 -12.89 -10.03
C GLN A 253 -0.05 -12.20 -9.11
N PRO A 254 -1.28 -12.72 -8.99
CA PRO A 254 -2.19 -12.26 -7.93
C PRO A 254 -1.53 -12.38 -6.56
N PHE A 255 -0.93 -13.53 -6.30
CA PHE A 255 -0.29 -13.83 -5.04
C PHE A 255 1.16 -14.22 -5.20
N TYR A 256 2.02 -13.43 -4.57
CA TYR A 256 3.43 -13.74 -4.38
C TYR A 256 3.70 -14.04 -2.92
N VAL A 257 3.55 -15.31 -2.55
CA VAL A 257 3.86 -15.78 -1.21
C VAL A 257 5.36 -16.00 -1.12
N TYR A 258 6.00 -15.07 -0.42
CA TYR A 258 7.43 -15.09 -0.17
C TYR A 258 7.68 -14.68 1.28
N TYR A 259 8.63 -15.35 1.91
CA TYR A 259 9.03 -15.08 3.30
C TYR A 259 7.98 -15.31 4.40
N SER A 260 6.93 -16.08 4.13
CA SER A 260 5.94 -16.40 5.16
C SER A 260 6.51 -17.39 6.18
N ASN A 261 6.63 -16.98 7.44
CA ASN A 261 6.99 -17.92 8.50
C ASN A 261 5.78 -18.83 8.79
N SER A 262 5.92 -20.13 8.52
CA SER A 262 4.90 -21.16 8.83
C SER A 262 3.69 -21.17 7.89
N GLY A 263 3.85 -20.68 6.65
CA GLY A 263 2.87 -20.84 5.57
C GLY A 263 1.95 -19.64 5.39
N SER A 264 0.90 -19.83 4.58
CA SER A 264 0.01 -18.75 4.13
C SER A 264 -1.45 -19.16 4.30
N THR A 265 -2.30 -18.20 4.64
CA THR A 265 -3.75 -18.40 4.73
C THR A 265 -4.49 -17.40 3.87
N LEU A 266 -5.36 -17.91 2.99
CA LEU A 266 -6.40 -17.17 2.30
C LEU A 266 -7.74 -17.54 2.94
N GLN A 267 -8.49 -16.55 3.42
CA GLN A 267 -9.78 -16.75 4.04
C GLN A 267 -10.85 -15.89 3.36
N VAL A 268 -12.01 -16.51 3.08
CA VAL A 268 -13.22 -15.82 2.64
C VAL A 268 -14.33 -16.20 3.58
N ASP A 269 -14.81 -15.24 4.36
CA ASP A 269 -15.81 -15.47 5.39
C ASP A 269 -17.21 -15.73 4.82
N ALA A 270 -18.06 -16.36 5.62
CA ALA A 270 -19.44 -16.62 5.26
C ALA A 270 -20.16 -15.30 4.96
N GLY A 271 -20.80 -15.21 3.79
CA GLY A 271 -21.47 -13.99 3.31
C GLY A 271 -20.53 -12.96 2.66
N ALA A 272 -19.22 -13.20 2.62
CA ALA A 272 -18.25 -12.41 1.86
C ALA A 272 -17.96 -13.04 0.48
N ALA A 273 -17.34 -12.26 -0.41
CA ALA A 273 -16.96 -12.71 -1.74
C ALA A 273 -15.57 -12.21 -2.16
N MET A 274 -14.78 -13.09 -2.78
CA MET A 274 -13.57 -12.76 -3.51
C MET A 274 -13.75 -13.08 -4.99
N VAL A 275 -13.42 -12.14 -5.87
CA VAL A 275 -13.53 -12.32 -7.32
C VAL A 275 -12.20 -11.97 -7.97
N TRP A 276 -11.62 -12.90 -8.72
CA TRP A 276 -10.43 -12.66 -9.54
C TRP A 276 -10.80 -12.69 -11.01
N ASN A 277 -10.58 -11.59 -11.71
CA ASN A 277 -10.62 -11.50 -13.15
C ASN A 277 -9.19 -11.42 -13.64
N LEU A 278 -8.71 -12.46 -14.33
CA LEU A 278 -7.30 -12.63 -14.66
C LEU A 278 -7.12 -12.80 -16.17
N ASN A 279 -6.22 -12.03 -16.76
CA ASN A 279 -5.80 -12.18 -18.16
C ASN A 279 -4.30 -11.95 -18.27
N LYS A 280 -3.55 -12.89 -18.85
CA LYS A 280 -2.09 -12.75 -19.00
C LYS A 280 -1.40 -12.25 -17.72
N THR A 281 -1.66 -12.96 -16.62
CA THR A 281 -0.88 -12.83 -15.37
C THR A 281 0.17 -13.93 -15.32
N TYR A 282 1.24 -13.72 -14.55
CA TYR A 282 2.15 -14.79 -14.18
C TYR A 282 1.49 -15.79 -13.23
N THR A 283 2.11 -16.95 -13.05
CA THR A 283 1.63 -17.98 -12.11
C THR A 283 1.72 -17.56 -10.68
N MET A 284 0.76 -18.00 -9.87
CA MET A 284 0.85 -17.88 -8.42
C MET A 284 2.18 -18.48 -7.94
N TYR A 285 2.92 -17.68 -7.18
CA TYR A 285 4.28 -18.00 -6.80
C TYR A 285 4.33 -18.26 -5.30
N TYR A 286 4.85 -19.44 -4.94
CA TYR A 286 4.99 -19.88 -3.56
C TYR A 286 6.43 -20.31 -3.32
N ASP A 287 7.22 -19.46 -2.67
CA ASP A 287 8.59 -19.77 -2.29
C ASP A 287 8.80 -19.40 -0.83
N ASP A 288 9.10 -20.40 0.00
CA ASP A 288 9.44 -20.17 1.40
C ASP A 288 10.86 -19.58 1.55
N GLY A 289 11.63 -19.52 0.46
CA GLY A 289 13.06 -19.27 0.49
C GLY A 289 13.79 -20.42 1.18
N ALA A 290 15.03 -20.71 0.78
CA ALA A 290 15.83 -21.77 1.39
C ALA A 290 16.17 -21.55 2.90
N LEU A 291 15.63 -20.50 3.54
CA LEU A 291 16.01 -19.99 4.85
C LEU A 291 14.88 -19.98 5.88
N LEU A 292 13.64 -20.37 5.53
CA LEU A 292 12.49 -20.30 6.45
C LEU A 292 11.82 -21.65 6.69
N VAL A 293 11.00 -21.70 7.74
CA VAL A 293 10.26 -22.89 8.14
C VAL A 293 9.09 -23.11 7.18
N VAL A 294 9.12 -24.24 6.49
CA VAL A 294 8.05 -24.67 5.57
C VAL A 294 6.71 -24.74 6.29
N GLY A 295 5.69 -24.12 5.69
CA GLY A 295 4.31 -24.19 6.18
C GLY A 295 3.32 -24.67 5.13
N ALA A 296 2.06 -24.80 5.55
CA ALA A 296 0.97 -25.16 4.65
C ALA A 296 0.38 -23.90 3.98
N LEU A 297 -0.10 -24.06 2.75
CA LEU A 297 -1.04 -23.11 2.15
C LEU A 297 -2.45 -23.51 2.57
N ASN A 298 -3.18 -22.61 3.22
CA ASN A 298 -4.55 -22.86 3.67
C ASN A 298 -5.50 -21.93 2.95
N TRP A 299 -6.41 -22.48 2.15
CA TRP A 299 -7.51 -21.73 1.54
C TRP A 299 -8.80 -22.13 2.25
N ASN A 300 -9.34 -21.23 3.05
CA ASN A 300 -10.55 -21.41 3.84
C ASN A 300 -11.69 -20.60 3.20
N ILE A 301 -12.52 -21.26 2.41
CA ILE A 301 -13.55 -20.64 1.60
C ILE A 301 -14.93 -20.97 2.20
N ASN A 302 -15.38 -20.12 3.12
CA ASN A 302 -16.72 -20.19 3.71
C ASN A 302 -17.72 -19.28 2.98
N GLY A 303 -17.22 -18.31 2.22
CA GLY A 303 -18.00 -17.44 1.34
C GLY A 303 -17.89 -17.81 -0.14
N SER A 304 -18.04 -16.84 -1.02
CA SER A 304 -17.90 -17.03 -2.47
C SER A 304 -16.47 -16.73 -2.92
N PHE A 305 -15.85 -17.65 -3.66
CA PHE A 305 -14.59 -17.38 -4.34
C PHE A 305 -14.70 -17.74 -5.82
N VAL A 306 -14.55 -16.75 -6.69
CA VAL A 306 -14.72 -16.89 -8.14
C VAL A 306 -13.44 -16.48 -8.85
N ILE A 307 -12.96 -17.34 -9.74
CA ILE A 307 -11.81 -17.05 -10.61
C ILE A 307 -12.28 -17.09 -12.07
N ASN A 308 -12.27 -15.93 -12.71
CA ASN A 308 -12.57 -15.72 -14.12
C ASN A 308 -11.26 -15.56 -14.89
N GLY A 309 -10.75 -16.66 -15.42
CA GLY A 309 -9.58 -16.66 -16.31
C GLY A 309 -9.96 -16.47 -17.79
N THR A 310 -8.99 -16.03 -18.58
CA THR A 310 -9.02 -16.07 -20.04
C THR A 310 -8.11 -17.19 -20.56
N VAL A 311 -8.07 -17.38 -21.88
CA VAL A 311 -7.11 -18.29 -22.52
C VAL A 311 -5.64 -17.90 -22.30
N ASN A 312 -5.37 -16.64 -21.90
CA ASN A 312 -4.02 -16.15 -21.66
C ASN A 312 -3.61 -16.20 -20.19
N THR A 313 -4.52 -16.54 -19.27
CA THR A 313 -4.17 -16.61 -17.84
C THR A 313 -3.06 -17.64 -17.64
N SER A 314 -2.03 -17.26 -16.86
CA SER A 314 -0.80 -18.04 -16.61
C SER A 314 0.02 -18.43 -17.87
N SER A 315 -0.23 -17.81 -19.03
CA SER A 315 0.45 -18.15 -20.29
C SER A 315 1.94 -17.83 -20.33
N THR A 316 2.45 -17.08 -19.34
CA THR A 316 3.84 -16.64 -19.25
C THR A 316 4.75 -17.63 -18.52
N TYR A 317 4.19 -18.71 -17.95
CA TYR A 317 4.97 -19.82 -17.38
C TYR A 317 4.47 -21.18 -17.88
N ALA A 318 5.41 -22.02 -18.32
CA ALA A 318 5.10 -23.33 -18.91
C ALA A 318 4.63 -24.39 -17.89
N GLY A 319 4.85 -24.18 -16.58
CA GLY A 319 4.53 -25.16 -15.53
C GLY A 319 3.12 -25.09 -14.97
N GLY A 320 2.22 -24.26 -15.53
CA GLY A 320 0.79 -24.27 -15.19
C GLY A 320 0.35 -23.00 -14.46
N TRP A 321 -0.46 -23.13 -13.41
CA TRP A 321 -1.01 -22.02 -12.60
C TRP A 321 -0.20 -21.70 -11.34
N PHE A 322 0.66 -22.62 -10.93
CA PHE A 322 1.42 -22.58 -9.69
C PHE A 322 2.91 -22.76 -9.97
N MET A 323 3.75 -21.98 -9.30
CA MET A 323 5.21 -22.09 -9.35
C MET A 323 5.76 -22.42 -7.95
N ALA A 324 6.93 -23.08 -7.94
CA ALA A 324 7.73 -23.35 -6.74
C ALA A 324 7.04 -24.19 -5.64
N LEU A 325 6.02 -24.99 -6.01
CA LEU A 325 5.31 -25.90 -5.10
C LEU A 325 6.21 -26.93 -4.39
N ASN A 326 7.43 -27.16 -4.87
CA ASN A 326 8.38 -28.09 -4.25
C ASN A 326 8.90 -27.62 -2.88
N THR A 327 8.64 -26.36 -2.48
CA THR A 327 8.94 -25.86 -1.15
C THR A 327 7.78 -26.07 -0.17
N LEU A 328 6.57 -26.38 -0.64
CA LEU A 328 5.38 -26.48 0.20
C LEU A 328 5.26 -27.84 0.87
N ASN A 329 4.86 -27.85 2.15
CA ASN A 329 4.55 -29.09 2.86
C ASN A 329 3.17 -29.65 2.45
N SER A 330 2.14 -28.78 2.39
CA SER A 330 0.81 -29.15 1.92
C SER A 330 0.04 -27.95 1.38
N TRP A 331 -0.95 -28.24 0.54
CA TRP A 331 -2.01 -27.29 0.18
C TRP A 331 -3.35 -27.84 0.67
N ASN A 332 -3.98 -27.09 1.57
CA ASN A 332 -5.26 -27.43 2.19
C ASN A 332 -6.34 -26.50 1.64
N LEU A 333 -7.33 -27.07 0.95
CA LEU A 333 -8.51 -26.35 0.49
C LEU A 333 -9.72 -26.80 1.32
N ASN A 334 -10.22 -25.90 2.16
CA ASN A 334 -11.38 -26.11 3.02
C ASN A 334 -12.54 -25.29 2.44
N VAL A 335 -13.64 -25.95 2.07
CA VAL A 335 -14.84 -25.31 1.52
C VAL A 335 -16.01 -25.61 2.44
N GLY A 336 -16.62 -24.56 2.98
CA GLY A 336 -17.72 -24.59 3.95
C GLY A 336 -19.10 -24.39 3.35
#